data_AF-A0A9Q4YEB6-F1
#
_entry.id   AF-A0A9Q4YEB6-F1
#
_cell.length_a   1.000
_cell.length_b   1.000
_cell.length_c   1.000
_cell.angle_alpha   90.00
_cell.angle_beta   90.00
_cell.angle_gamma   90.00
#
_symmetry.space_group_name_H-M   'P 1'
#
loop_
_entity.id
_entity.type
_entity.pdbx_description
1 polymer ?
#
loop_
_entity_poly.entity_id
_entity_poly.type
_entity_poly.pdbx_seq_one_letter_code
_entity_poly.pdbx_strand_id
1 'polypeptide(L)'
;MSSKYRTTLNVKRLTEFRHDLHMHPELKFMEHRTSDKIAAFLTELDIPYKRGLASTGIVGSIYGKNRSANDPGPALGIRADIDALPLEEANKFT
;
A
#
# COMPACT_ATOMS: atom_id res chain seq x y z
N MET A 1 32.83 -5.73 1.66
CA MET A 1 31.80 -5.66 2.72
C MET A 1 30.48 -5.24 2.09
N SER A 2 29.41 -5.99 2.35
CA SER A 2 28.23 -6.13 1.48
C SER A 2 27.29 -4.91 1.46
N SER A 3 27.25 -4.23 0.32
CA SER A 3 26.24 -3.23 -0.06
C SER A 3 24.90 -3.92 -0.38
N LYS A 4 24.20 -4.46 0.63
CA LYS A 4 22.98 -5.27 0.41
C LYS A 4 21.64 -4.55 0.70
N TYR A 5 21.66 -3.26 1.05
CA TYR A 5 20.44 -2.50 1.40
C TYR A 5 20.37 -1.09 0.83
N ARG A 6 21.08 -0.83 -0.29
CA ARG A 6 20.82 0.38 -1.07
C ARG A 6 19.54 0.16 -1.87
N THR A 7 18.39 0.17 -1.19
CA THR A 7 17.10 0.29 -1.85
C THR A 7 16.99 1.74 -2.28
N THR A 8 17.41 2.04 -3.51
CA THR A 8 17.16 3.35 -4.10
C THR A 8 15.65 3.54 -4.12
N LEU A 9 15.13 4.45 -3.31
CA LEU A 9 13.72 4.79 -3.30
C LEU A 9 13.33 5.20 -4.73
N ASN A 10 12.52 4.39 -5.40
CA ASN A 10 12.00 4.75 -6.71
C ASN A 10 10.83 5.72 -6.52
N VAL A 11 11.17 6.97 -6.21
CA VAL A 11 10.21 8.06 -5.98
C VAL A 11 9.26 8.18 -7.16
N LYS A 12 9.78 8.07 -8.39
CA LYS A 12 8.97 8.14 -9.62
C LYS A 12 7.84 7.10 -9.62
N ARG A 13 8.15 5.82 -9.35
CA ARG A 13 7.15 4.74 -9.29
C ARG A 13 6.09 5.00 -8.20
N LEU A 14 6.50 5.49 -7.03
CA LEU A 14 5.56 5.81 -5.95
C LEU A 14 4.69 7.03 -6.28
N THR A 15 5.25 8.03 -6.97
CA THR A 15 4.51 9.19 -7.46
C THR A 15 3.47 8.78 -8.50
N GLU A 16 3.83 7.93 -9.47
CA GLU A 16 2.91 7.40 -10.48
C GLU A 16 1.79 6.57 -9.84
N PHE A 17 2.13 5.71 -8.87
CA PHE A 17 1.14 4.96 -8.08
C PHE A 17 0.16 5.90 -7.36
N ARG A 18 0.68 6.91 -6.66
CA ARG A 18 -0.15 7.92 -5.98
C ARG A 18 -1.06 8.66 -6.96
N HIS A 19 -0.53 9.13 -8.09
CA HIS A 19 -1.31 9.86 -9.10
C HIS A 19 -2.44 9.00 -9.65
N ASP A 20 -2.19 7.73 -9.91
CA ASP A 20 -3.24 6.82 -10.36
C ASP A 20 -4.36 6.64 -9.32
N LEU A 21 -4.02 6.49 -8.04
CA LEU A 21 -5.02 6.39 -6.97
C LEU A 21 -5.84 7.68 -6.87
N HIS A 22 -5.18 8.85 -6.94
CA HIS A 22 -5.85 10.15 -6.92
C HIS A 22 -6.76 10.41 -8.13
N MET A 23 -6.38 9.94 -9.33
CA MET A 23 -7.21 10.09 -10.54
C MET A 23 -8.46 9.18 -10.53
N HIS A 24 -8.47 8.13 -9.72
CA HIS A 24 -9.60 7.20 -9.63
C HIS A 24 -10.01 7.04 -8.15
N PRO A 25 -10.53 8.11 -7.53
CA PRO A 25 -10.93 8.09 -6.13
C PRO A 25 -12.09 7.11 -5.91
N GLU A 26 -11.99 6.29 -4.87
CA GLU A 26 -13.07 5.41 -4.43
C GLU A 26 -13.53 5.84 -3.04
N LEU A 27 -14.84 5.92 -2.84
CA LEU A 27 -15.44 6.31 -1.57
C LEU A 27 -15.38 5.17 -0.54
N LYS A 28 -15.68 5.54 0.71
CA LYS A 28 -15.75 4.63 1.85
C LYS A 28 -16.46 3.31 1.52
N PHE A 29 -15.78 2.19 1.79
CA PHE A 29 -16.20 0.80 1.57
C PHE A 29 -16.34 0.36 0.11
N MET A 30 -15.98 1.21 -0.85
CA MET A 30 -16.06 0.93 -2.29
C MET A 30 -14.67 0.82 -2.93
N GLU A 31 -13.60 0.76 -2.13
CA GLU A 31 -12.19 0.81 -2.53
C GLU A 31 -11.69 -0.51 -3.16
N HIS A 32 -12.49 -1.13 -4.03
CA HIS A 32 -12.20 -2.41 -4.64
C HIS A 32 -10.96 -2.30 -5.55
N ARG A 33 -10.92 -1.30 -6.44
CA ARG A 33 -9.81 -1.08 -7.37
C ARG A 33 -8.54 -0.69 -6.62
N THR A 34 -8.66 0.16 -5.61
CA THR A 34 -7.56 0.63 -4.77
C THR A 34 -6.97 -0.53 -3.99
N SER A 35 -7.82 -1.38 -3.39
CA SER A 35 -7.40 -2.61 -2.72
C SER A 35 -6.72 -3.58 -3.69
N ASP A 36 -7.22 -3.72 -4.93
CA ASP A 36 -6.58 -4.54 -5.98
C ASP A 36 -5.19 -4.02 -6.36
N LYS A 37 -5.04 -2.70 -6.51
CA LYS A 37 -3.76 -2.08 -6.82
C LYS A 37 -2.72 -2.25 -5.71
N ILE A 38 -3.14 -2.11 -4.45
CA ILE A 38 -2.24 -2.36 -3.31
C ILE A 38 -1.84 -3.84 -3.29
N ALA A 39 -2.79 -4.76 -3.51
CA ALA A 39 -2.52 -6.20 -3.56
C ALA A 39 -1.53 -6.57 -4.66
N ALA A 40 -1.69 -6.02 -5.86
CA ALA A 40 -0.77 -6.21 -6.97
C ALA A 40 0.63 -5.69 -6.62
N PHE A 41 0.72 -4.48 -6.05
CA PHE A 41 1.98 -3.89 -5.63
C PHE A 41 2.70 -4.71 -4.54
N LEU A 42 1.97 -5.25 -3.55
CA LEU A 42 2.53 -6.13 -2.53
C LEU A 42 2.96 -7.49 -3.11
N THR A 43 2.22 -8.02 -4.08
CA THR A 43 2.57 -9.26 -4.81
C THR A 43 3.90 -9.09 -5.56
N GLU A 44 4.08 -7.98 -6.27
CA GLU A 44 5.33 -7.67 -6.98
C GLU A 44 6.55 -7.54 -6.06
N LEU A 45 6.33 -7.29 -4.76
CA LEU A 45 7.37 -7.17 -3.75
C LEU A 45 7.58 -8.46 -2.95
N ASP A 46 6.87 -9.55 -3.27
CA ASP A 46 6.83 -10.79 -2.51
C ASP A 46 6.44 -10.58 -1.03
N ILE A 47 5.59 -9.57 -0.76
CA ILE A 47 5.10 -9.29 0.59
C ILE A 47 3.78 -10.04 0.80
N PRO A 48 3.67 -10.94 1.79
CA PRO A 48 2.41 -11.61 2.10
C PRO A 48 1.39 -10.62 2.64
N TYR A 49 0.14 -10.76 2.21
CA TYR A 49 -0.96 -9.88 2.63
C TYR A 49 -2.27 -10.64 2.82
N LYS A 50 -3.19 -10.02 3.57
CA LYS A 50 -4.59 -10.45 3.71
C LYS A 50 -5.53 -9.33 3.25
N ARG A 51 -6.59 -9.71 2.52
CA ARG A 51 -7.64 -8.81 2.00
C ARG A 51 -8.99 -9.16 2.60
N GLY A 52 -9.99 -8.33 2.32
CA GLY A 52 -11.37 -8.54 2.76
C GLY A 52 -11.62 -8.09 4.20
N LEU A 53 -10.71 -7.31 4.78
CA LEU A 53 -10.87 -6.77 6.13
C LEU A 53 -11.84 -5.59 6.05
N ALA A 54 -13.00 -5.68 6.71
CA ALA A 54 -14.06 -4.67 6.59
C ALA A 54 -14.39 -4.34 5.12
N SER A 55 -14.59 -5.39 4.30
CA SER A 55 -14.85 -5.36 2.86
C SER A 55 -13.61 -5.16 1.99
N THR A 56 -12.95 -4.01 2.06
CA THR A 56 -11.91 -3.58 1.09
C THR A 56 -10.52 -3.47 1.71
N GLY A 57 -10.42 -3.48 3.04
CA GLY A 57 -9.16 -3.33 3.78
C GLY A 57 -8.14 -4.43 3.47
N ILE A 58 -6.88 -4.03 3.50
CA ILE A 58 -5.72 -4.86 3.19
C ILE A 58 -4.63 -4.66 4.25
N VAL A 59 -3.98 -5.76 4.66
CA VAL A 59 -2.83 -5.74 5.59
C VAL A 59 -1.71 -6.57 5.00
N GLY A 60 -0.56 -5.94 4.76
CA GLY A 60 0.71 -6.60 4.39
C GLY A 60 1.58 -6.85 5.61
N SER A 61 2.34 -7.95 5.61
CA SER A 61 3.28 -8.30 6.68
C SER A 61 4.70 -8.41 6.15
N ILE A 62 5.60 -7.57 6.66
CA ILE A 62 7.03 -7.61 6.33
C ILE A 62 7.75 -8.22 7.52
N TYR A 63 8.46 -9.33 7.29
CA TYR A 63 9.21 -10.00 8.33
C TYR A 63 10.69 -9.59 8.28
N GLY A 64 11.27 -9.38 9.47
CA GLY A 64 12.71 -9.22 9.61
C GLY A 64 13.48 -10.48 9.17
N LYS A 65 14.79 -10.36 9.01
CA LYS A 65 15.64 -11.52 8.68
C LYS A 65 15.45 -12.65 9.70
N ASN A 66 15.30 -13.87 9.21
CA ASN A 66 15.05 -15.07 9.99
C ASN A 66 13.78 -15.04 10.85
N ARG A 67 12.81 -14.16 10.53
CA ARG A 67 11.48 -14.13 11.16
C ARG A 67 10.43 -14.69 10.19
N SER A 68 9.29 -15.11 10.75
CA SER A 68 8.18 -15.67 9.97
C SER A 68 6.85 -15.39 10.64
N ALA A 69 5.75 -15.83 10.02
CA ALA A 69 4.43 -15.78 10.65
C ALA A 69 4.36 -16.55 12.00
N ASN A 70 5.16 -17.61 12.17
CA ASN A 70 5.17 -18.45 13.38
C ASN A 70 6.13 -17.92 14.46
N ASP A 71 7.09 -17.07 14.08
CA ASP A 71 7.98 -16.36 14.99
C ASP A 71 8.20 -14.92 14.45
N PRO A 72 7.22 -14.03 14.67
CA PRO A 72 7.25 -12.70 14.08
C PRO A 72 8.24 -11.76 14.79
N GLY A 73 8.57 -12.04 16.06
CA GLY A 73 9.29 -11.11 16.93
C GLY A 73 8.47 -9.85 17.25
N PRO A 74 9.12 -8.78 17.76
CA PRO A 74 8.47 -7.48 17.97
C PRO A 74 7.95 -6.87 16.67
N ALA A 75 6.75 -6.29 16.70
CA ALA A 75 6.08 -5.74 15.52
C ALA A 75 5.76 -4.25 15.66
N LEU A 76 5.78 -3.53 14.55
CA LEU A 76 5.29 -2.15 14.40
C LEU A 76 4.14 -2.14 13.39
N GLY A 77 2.98 -1.63 13.79
CA GLY A 77 1.84 -1.42 12.90
C GLY A 77 1.87 -0.03 12.28
N ILE A 78 1.70 0.04 10.96
CA ILE A 78 1.48 1.30 10.23
C ILE A 78 0.08 1.22 9.61
N ARG A 79 -0.75 2.23 9.87
CA ARG A 79 -2.12 2.34 9.35
C ARG A 79 -2.24 3.60 8.51
N ALA A 80 -2.91 3.47 7.36
CA ALA A 80 -3.34 4.57 6.53
C ALA A 80 -4.76 4.28 6.03
N ASP A 81 -5.54 5.34 5.83
CA ASP A 81 -6.83 5.27 5.17
C ASP A 81 -6.61 5.37 3.64
N ILE A 82 -7.40 4.62 2.87
CA ILE A 82 -7.26 4.49 1.41
C ILE A 82 -8.47 5.06 0.66
N ASP A 83 -9.49 5.51 1.40
CA ASP A 83 -10.71 6.08 0.85
C ASP A 83 -10.53 7.54 0.45
N ALA A 84 -11.26 7.94 -0.58
CA ALA A 84 -11.40 9.31 -0.98
C ALA A 84 -12.57 9.96 -0.24
N LEU A 85 -12.45 11.27 -0.03
CA LEU A 85 -13.57 12.08 0.42
C LEU A 85 -14.50 12.40 -0.77
N PRO A 86 -15.82 12.50 -0.55
CA PRO A 86 -16.77 12.93 -1.58
C PRO A 86 -16.72 14.45 -1.76
N LEU A 87 -15.58 14.96 -2.24
CA LEU A 87 -15.37 16.37 -2.53
C LEU A 87 -14.72 16.51 -3.90
N GLU A 88 -15.14 17.53 -4.63
CA GLU A 88 -14.41 17.95 -5.82
C GLU A 88 -13.16 18.73 -5.39
N GLU A 89 -12.02 18.33 -5.92
CA GLU A 89 -10.75 18.97 -5.59
C GLU A 89 -10.72 20.39 -6.16
N ALA A 90 -10.64 21.40 -5.29
CA ALA A 90 -10.61 22.80 -5.68
C ALA A 90 -9.22 23.20 -6.20
N ASN A 91 -8.84 22.66 -7.35
CA ASN A 91 -7.52 22.84 -7.93
C ASN A 91 -7.57 23.67 -9.22
N LYS A 92 -6.60 24.58 -9.38
CA LYS A 92 -6.45 25.44 -10.58
C LYS A 92 -5.43 24.88 -11.59
N PHE A 93 -5.27 23.57 -11.66
CA PHE A 93 -4.39 22.96 -12.65
C PHE A 93 -5.17 22.84 -13.97
N THR A 94 -5.03 23.86 -14.83
CA THR A 94 -5.33 23.80 -16.27
C THR A 94 -4.16 23.22 -17.05
#